data_AF-A0AAW5MV11-F1
#
_entry.id   AF-A0AAW5MV11-F1
#
_cell.length_a   1.000
_cell.length_b   1.000
_cell.length_c   1.000
_cell.angle_alpha   90.00
_cell.angle_beta   90.00
_cell.angle_gamma   90.00
#
_symmetry.space_group_name_H-M   'P 1'
#
loop_
_entity.id
_entity.type
_entity.pdbx_description
1 polymer ?
#
loop_
_entity_poly.entity_id
_entity_poly.type
_entity_poly.pdbx_seq_one_letter_code
_entity_poly.pdbx_strand_id
1 'polypeptide(L)' 'LFIARRRIEKRLEADKDFYVCSLSNLVNIYKGLCMPADLPRFYLDLADLRLESAICLFHQRFSTNTVPRWPLAQPFR' A
#
# COMPACT_ATOMS: atom_id res chain seq x y z
N LEU A 1 5.03 15.30 -7.03
CA LEU A 1 5.07 13.90 -6.55
C LEU A 1 4.70 12.88 -7.63
N PHE A 2 3.58 13.03 -8.35
CA PHE A 2 3.18 12.10 -9.43
C PHE A 2 4.28 11.86 -10.50
N ILE A 3 4.84 12.93 -11.07
CA ILE A 3 5.90 12.82 -12.09
C ILE A 3 7.17 12.16 -11.52
N ALA A 4 7.52 12.44 -10.26
CA ALA A 4 8.65 11.82 -9.59
C ALA A 4 8.46 10.30 -9.49
N ARG A 5 7.30 9.85 -8.99
CA ARG A 5 6.94 8.41 -8.96
C ARG A 5 7.07 7.77 -10.34
N ARG A 6 6.48 8.39 -11.39
CA ARG A 6 6.52 7.86 -12.76
C ARG A 6 7.95 7.75 -13.31
N ARG A 7 8.81 8.72 -13.02
CA ARG A 7 10.23 8.67 -13.41
C ARG A 7 10.99 7.57 -12.67
N ILE A 8 10.73 7.39 -11.38
CA ILE A 8 11.33 6.32 -10.57
C ILE A 8 10.89 4.95 -11.11
N GLU A 9 9.58 4.74 -11.32
CA GLU A 9 9.03 3.50 -11.88
C GLU A 9 9.64 3.16 -13.23
N LYS A 10 9.80 4.14 -14.13
CA LYS A 10 10.45 3.91 -15.43
C LYS A 10 11.94 3.55 -15.29
N ARG A 11 12.64 4.13 -14.32
CA ARG A 11 14.08 3.89 -14.13
C ARG A 11 14.37 2.54 -13.48
N LEU A 12 13.43 2.03 -12.69
CA LEU A 12 13.52 0.75 -11.98
C LEU A 12 12.69 -0.35 -12.64
N GLU A 13 12.36 -0.22 -13.93
CA GLU A 13 11.51 -1.18 -14.64
C GLU A 13 12.09 -2.61 -14.66
N ALA A 14 13.41 -2.76 -14.58
CA ALA A 14 14.08 -4.06 -14.49
C ALA A 14 13.91 -4.74 -13.11
N ASP A 15 13.61 -3.97 -12.07
CA ASP A 15 13.37 -4.47 -10.72
C ASP A 15 11.88 -4.81 -10.55
N LYS A 16 11.58 -6.11 -10.55
CA LYS A 16 10.20 -6.62 -10.48
C LYS A 16 9.59 -6.50 -9.08
N ASP A 17 10.41 -6.30 -8.05
CA ASP A 17 9.96 -6.19 -6.66
C ASP A 17 9.79 -4.73 -6.25
N PHE A 18 10.37 -3.79 -7.00
CA PHE A 18 10.17 -2.38 -6.78
C PHE A 18 8.70 -1.98 -6.97
N TYR A 19 8.11 -1.44 -5.90
CA TYR A 19 6.75 -0.92 -5.94
C TYR A 19 6.57 0.21 -4.93
N VAL A 20 6.04 1.34 -5.42
CA VAL A 20 5.56 2.41 -4.55
C VAL A 20 4.10 2.13 -4.22
N CYS A 21 3.67 2.22 -2.95
CA CYS A 21 2.26 2.10 -2.55
C CYS A 21 1.50 3.41 -2.77
N SER A 22 1.99 4.51 -2.21
CA SER A 22 1.51 5.88 -2.44
C SER A 22 2.70 6.83 -2.47
N LEU A 23 2.56 7.95 -3.19
CA LEU A 23 3.51 9.07 -3.12
C LEU A 23 2.71 10.36 -3.30
N SER A 24 2.10 10.80 -2.21
CA SER A 24 1.18 11.93 -2.12
C SER A 24 1.34 12.61 -0.76
N ASN A 25 0.94 13.87 -0.67
CA ASN A 25 0.82 14.60 0.59
C ASN A 25 -0.60 14.50 1.20
N LEU A 26 -1.56 13.92 0.47
CA LEU A 26 -2.96 13.85 0.89
C LEU A 26 -3.45 12.43 1.17
N VAL A 27 -2.85 11.42 0.51
CA VAL A 27 -3.31 10.03 0.56
C VAL A 27 -2.13 9.11 0.86
N ASN A 28 -2.25 8.36 1.95
CA ASN A 28 -1.31 7.32 2.34
C ASN A 28 -1.99 5.95 2.28
N ILE A 29 -1.29 4.95 1.75
CA ILE A 29 -1.81 3.59 1.62
C ILE A 29 -0.99 2.64 2.50
N TYR A 30 -1.63 2.10 3.52
CA TYR A 30 -1.16 0.96 4.29
C TYR A 30 -1.81 -0.30 3.74
N LYS A 31 -1.01 -1.22 3.18
CA LYS A 31 -1.51 -2.48 2.62
C LYS A 31 -0.51 -3.60 2.82
N GLY A 32 -0.99 -4.80 3.07
CA GLY A 32 -0.14 -5.95 3.32
C GLY A 32 -0.77 -7.27 2.94
N LEU A 33 0.06 -8.31 2.88
CA LEU A 33 -0.36 -9.69 2.71
C LEU A 33 -0.59 -10.34 4.08
N CYS A 34 -1.54 -9.79 4.83
CA CYS A 34 -1.91 -10.25 6.16
C CYS A 34 -3.43 -10.31 6.30
N MET A 35 -3.92 -10.96 7.36
CA MET A 35 -5.34 -10.87 7.69
C MET A 35 -5.67 -9.45 8.13
N PRO A 36 -6.88 -8.94 7.85
CA PRO A 36 -7.27 -7.59 8.28
C PRO A 36 -7.12 -7.36 9.79
N ALA A 37 -7.38 -8.41 10.60
CA ALA A 37 -7.22 -8.36 12.05
C ALA A 37 -5.77 -8.13 12.51
N ASP A 38 -4.80 -8.51 11.69
CA ASP A 38 -3.37 -8.35 12.00
C ASP A 38 -2.82 -6.99 11.54
N LEU A 39 -3.57 -6.25 10.72
CA LEU A 39 -3.10 -5.00 10.13
C LEU A 39 -2.66 -3.95 11.18
N PRO A 40 -3.37 -3.73 12.31
CA PRO A 40 -2.93 -2.81 13.36
C PRO A 40 -1.67 -3.28 14.10
N ARG A 41 -1.42 -4.60 14.13
CA ARG A 41 -0.19 -5.18 14.72
C ARG A 41 0.98 -5.12 13.75
N PHE A 42 0.70 -5.16 12.45
CA PHE A 42 1.69 -5.09 11.38
C PHE A 42 2.18 -3.65 11.15
N TYR A 43 1.26 -2.69 11.10
CA TYR A 43 1.56 -1.26 10.99
C TYR A 43 1.19 -0.54 12.29
N LEU A 44 2.17 -0.38 13.18
CA LEU A 44 1.98 0.27 14.49
C LEU A 44 1.49 1.73 14.37
N ASP A 45 1.82 2.39 13.25
CA ASP A 45 1.35 3.75 12.94
C ASP A 45 -0.18 3.84 12.91
N LEU A 46 -0.89 2.75 12.57
CA LEU A 46 -2.35 2.71 12.56
C LEU A 46 -2.97 2.76 13.97
N ALA A 47 -2.17 2.51 15.01
CA ALA A 47 -2.59 2.64 16.40
C ALA A 47 -2.22 4.00 17.00
N ASP A 48 -1.52 4.86 16.26
CA ASP A 48 -1.12 6.19 16.73
C ASP A 48 -2.30 7.16 16.65
N LEU A 49 -2.63 7.81 17.77
CA LEU A 49 -3.72 8.79 17.86
C LEU A 49 -3.51 10.02 16.97
N ARG A 50 -2.28 10.30 16.54
CA ARG A 50 -1.97 11.40 15.60
C ARG A 50 -2.37 11.08 14.17
N LEU A 51 -2.64 9.80 13.85
CA LEU A 51 -3.06 9.39 12.52
C LEU A 51 -4.56 9.63 12.35
N GLU A 52 -4.91 10.88 12.06
CA GLU A 52 -6.29 11.29 11.81
C GLU A 52 -6.57 11.40 10.31
N SER A 53 -7.79 11.03 9.89
CA SER A 53 -8.24 11.22 8.52
C SER A 53 -9.73 11.51 8.45
N ALA A 54 -10.12 12.40 7.55
CA ALA A 54 -11.54 12.65 7.24
C ALA A 54 -12.19 11.47 6.52
N ILE A 55 -11.41 10.68 5.77
CA ILE A 55 -11.91 9.55 4.96
C ILE A 55 -10.95 8.36 5.11
N CYS A 56 -11.50 7.17 5.27
CA CYS A 56 -10.73 5.91 5.26
C CYS A 56 -11.37 4.92 4.29
N LEU A 57 -10.54 4.27 3.47
CA LEU A 57 -10.94 3.23 2.53
C LEU A 57 -10.20 1.93 2.88
N PHE A 58 -10.95 0.83 3.00
CA PHE A 58 -10.40 -0.50 3.24
C PHE A 58 -10.77 -1.47 2.12
N HIS A 59 -9.92 -2.46 1.89
CA HIS A 59 -10.17 -3.53 0.93
C HIS A 59 -9.55 -4.84 1.41
N GLN A 60 -10.31 -5.93 1.38
CA GLN A 60 -9.79 -7.28 1.54
C GLN A 60 -9.91 -8.05 0.22
N ARG A 61 -8.80 -8.65 -0.22
CA ARG A 61 -8.75 -9.42 -1.45
C ARG A 61 -8.88 -10.92 -1.15
N PHE A 62 -9.79 -11.60 -1.83
CA PHE A 62 -9.74 -13.06 -1.98
C PHE A 62 -9.01 -13.39 -3.30
N SER A 63 -7.98 -14.23 -3.25
CA SER A 63 -7.21 -14.61 -4.44
C SER A 63 -7.45 -16.07 -4.78
N THR A 64 -7.64 -16.35 -6.07
CA THR A 64 -7.58 -17.70 -6.62
C THR A 64 -6.14 -18.19 -6.85
N ASN A 65 -5.13 -17.37 -6.54
CA ASN A 65 -3.71 -17.70 -6.63
C ASN A 65 -3.16 -18.02 -5.24
N THR A 66 -2.24 -19.00 -5.16
CA THR A 66 -1.56 -19.37 -3.92
C THR A 66 -0.27 -18.59 -3.67
N VAL A 67 0.33 -18.00 -4.72
CA VAL A 67 1.56 -17.20 -4.59
C VAL A 67 1.20 -15.73 -4.36
N PRO A 68 1.56 -15.15 -3.21
CA PRO A 68 1.11 -13.81 -2.88
C PRO A 68 2.01 -12.77 -3.56
N ARG A 69 1.43 -11.65 -4.00
CA ARG A 69 2.16 -10.52 -4.60
C ARG A 69 1.75 -9.21 -3.95
N TRP A 70 2.68 -8.59 -3.24
CA TRP A 70 2.52 -7.32 -2.53
C TRP A 70 1.93 -6.19 -3.40
N PRO A 71 2.41 -5.97 -4.65
CA PRO A 71 1.87 -4.89 -5.49
C PRO A 71 0.38 -5.00 -5.78
N LEU A 72 -0.16 -6.22 -5.80
CA LEU A 72 -1.56 -6.51 -6.12
C LEU A 72 -2.49 -6.42 -4.91
N ALA A 73 -1.97 -6.19 -3.70
CA ALA A 73 -2.80 -5.80 -2.58
C ALA A 73 -3.44 -4.45 -2.88
N GLN A 74 -4.67 -4.26 -2.45
CA GLN A 74 -5.41 -3.00 -2.54
C GLN A 74 -5.47 -2.36 -1.15
N PRO A 75 -5.76 -1.05 -1.03
CA PRO A 75 -6.16 -0.10 -2.08
C PRO A 75 -5.08 0.23 -3.13
N PHE A 76 -5.53 0.67 -4.31
CA PHE A 76 -4.69 1.34 -5.30
C PHE A 76 -4.76 2.87 -5.13
N ARG A 77 -3.81 3.56 -5.74
CA ARG A 77 -3.76 5.04 -5.78
C ARG A 77 -4.85 5.62 -6.67
#